data_AF-A0A3R6WDE9-F1
#
_entry.id   AF-A0A3R6WDE9-F1
#
_cell.length_a   1.000
_cell.length_b   1.000
_cell.length_c   1.000
_cell.angle_alpha   90.00
_cell.angle_beta   90.00
_cell.angle_gamma   90.00
#
_symmetry.space_group_name_H-M   'P 1'
#
loop_
_entity.id
_entity.type
_entity.pdbx_description
1 polymer ?
#
loop_
_entity_poly.entity_id
_entity_poly.type
_entity_poly.pdbx_seq_one_letter_code
_entity_poly.pdbx_strand_id
1 'polypeptide(L)'
;MPESSGNDPSRDEDPAATHMVASASTASIISITSEMSVAEKDRLPLASHLAKAAQTGASNFVLAYNVRAGIALLSRIVQLIQNRKFRDLVNLNSLLSEKHLNFRVEAVSMGLFIGCFTGGYEALQAVLRKLRPDLPAATRTVVSGIVAGSGILCLNPSRRRSLALYTFVRALQSVYNIAKARKLWHFWGSHWPHGDALLFGVASAQVFAFILRPEILPKEYFSFIHRAGPVAMRVLQFTQRTLRGAAVEPADVIRFLDDKASPVVYNIAHNHPE
;
A
#
# COMPACT_ATOMS: atom_id res chain seq x y z
N MET A 1 -37.88 -47.18 -10.71
CA MET A 1 -38.67 -46.23 -11.53
C MET A 1 -40.07 -46.18 -10.94
N PRO A 2 -40.60 -44.98 -10.65
CA PRO A 2 -40.83 -43.97 -11.67
C PRO A 2 -40.23 -42.59 -11.37
N GLU A 3 -40.17 -41.79 -12.44
CA GLU A 3 -39.77 -40.39 -12.57
C GLU A 3 -40.79 -39.40 -12.00
N SER A 4 -40.30 -38.21 -11.63
CA SER A 4 -41.01 -36.92 -11.67
C SER A 4 -39.93 -35.83 -11.62
N SER A 5 -39.60 -35.21 -12.75
CA SER A 5 -40.20 -33.99 -13.30
C SER A 5 -39.49 -32.73 -12.76
N GLY A 6 -39.11 -31.86 -13.69
CA GLY A 6 -38.08 -30.85 -13.51
C GLY A 6 -38.52 -29.62 -12.72
N ASN A 7 -37.52 -28.83 -12.33
CA ASN A 7 -37.58 -27.36 -12.39
C ASN A 7 -36.17 -26.80 -12.20
N ASP A 8 -35.72 -25.97 -13.14
CA ASP A 8 -34.68 -24.96 -12.93
C ASP A 8 -35.38 -23.64 -13.27
N PRO A 9 -35.34 -22.61 -12.40
CA PRO A 9 -34.27 -21.63 -12.55
C PRO A 9 -33.84 -20.90 -11.26
N SER A 10 -32.61 -20.38 -11.32
CA SER A 10 -32.13 -19.10 -10.77
C SER A 10 -31.52 -19.03 -9.36
N ARG A 11 -30.22 -18.67 -9.39
CA ARG A 11 -29.52 -17.63 -8.61
C ARG A 11 -29.57 -17.74 -7.08
N ASP A 12 -28.40 -18.05 -6.52
CA ASP A 12 -27.75 -17.20 -5.53
C ASP A 12 -26.22 -17.34 -5.67
N GLU A 13 -25.61 -16.36 -6.35
CA GLU A 13 -24.15 -16.17 -6.33
C GLU A 13 -23.79 -15.51 -4.99
N ASP A 14 -23.29 -16.30 -4.04
CA ASP A 14 -22.72 -15.79 -2.79
C ASP A 14 -21.41 -15.02 -3.07
N PRO A 15 -21.29 -13.74 -2.67
CA PRO A 15 -20.08 -12.92 -2.89
C PRO A 15 -18.88 -13.32 -2.01
N ALA A 16 -18.98 -14.41 -1.25
CA ALA A 16 -17.95 -14.91 -0.35
C ALA A 16 -16.84 -15.72 -1.06
N ALA A 17 -17.07 -16.19 -2.29
CA ALA A 17 -16.12 -17.04 -3.03
C ALA A 17 -14.88 -16.27 -3.55
N THR A 18 -14.99 -14.95 -3.74
CA THR A 18 -13.94 -14.15 -4.40
C THR A 18 -12.78 -13.76 -3.46
N HIS A 19 -12.96 -13.92 -2.14
CA HIS A 19 -11.89 -13.69 -1.16
C HIS A 19 -11.04 -14.94 -0.84
N MET A 20 -11.41 -16.12 -1.35
CA MET A 20 -10.68 -17.37 -1.09
C MET A 20 -9.64 -17.76 -2.15
N VAL A 21 -9.76 -17.28 -3.39
CA VAL A 21 -8.91 -17.76 -4.49
C VAL A 21 -7.50 -17.12 -4.47
N ALA A 22 -7.35 -15.91 -3.91
CA ALA A 22 -6.03 -15.26 -3.79
C ALA A 22 -5.19 -15.75 -2.58
N SER A 23 -5.83 -16.39 -1.60
CA SER A 23 -5.16 -16.97 -0.42
C SER A 23 -4.71 -18.42 -0.68
N ALA A 24 -5.41 -19.15 -1.54
CA ALA A 24 -5.13 -20.56 -1.80
C ALA A 24 -3.73 -20.81 -2.40
N SER A 25 -3.21 -19.93 -3.26
CA SER A 25 -1.90 -20.15 -3.89
C SER A 25 -0.70 -19.83 -2.98
N THR A 26 -0.86 -18.86 -2.06
CA THR A 26 0.14 -18.59 -1.02
C THR A 26 0.08 -19.63 0.09
N ALA A 27 -1.12 -20.13 0.43
CA ALA A 27 -1.31 -21.26 1.33
C ALA A 27 -0.65 -22.53 0.81
N SER A 28 -0.67 -22.83 -0.49
CA SER A 28 -0.03 -24.04 -1.04
C SER A 28 1.50 -24.00 -0.97
N ILE A 29 2.14 -22.84 -1.20
CA ILE A 29 3.60 -22.71 -1.09
C ILE A 29 4.05 -22.73 0.38
N ILE A 30 3.24 -22.18 1.30
CA ILE A 30 3.47 -22.25 2.75
C ILE A 30 3.19 -23.67 3.28
N SER A 31 2.18 -24.35 2.74
CA SER A 31 1.78 -25.73 3.08
C SER A 31 2.86 -26.75 2.72
N ILE A 32 3.45 -26.64 1.52
CA ILE A 32 4.59 -27.49 1.10
C ILE A 32 5.81 -27.30 2.04
N THR A 33 5.90 -26.19 2.76
CA THR A 33 7.00 -25.94 3.72
C THR A 33 6.70 -26.33 5.17
N SER A 34 5.48 -26.80 5.49
CA SER A 34 5.13 -27.18 6.86
C SER A 34 5.39 -28.66 7.18
N GLU A 35 5.73 -29.51 6.20
CA GLU A 35 5.81 -30.97 6.41
C GLU A 35 7.22 -31.57 6.55
N MET A 36 8.29 -30.76 6.59
CA MET A 36 9.64 -31.29 6.81
C MET A 36 10.25 -30.87 8.16
N SER A 37 10.62 -31.88 8.95
CA SER A 37 11.28 -31.76 10.25
C SER A 37 12.55 -30.91 10.22
N VAL A 38 12.73 -30.07 11.24
CA VAL A 38 13.90 -29.18 11.44
C VAL A 38 15.24 -29.94 11.36
N ALA A 39 15.26 -31.22 11.73
CA ALA A 39 16.45 -32.06 11.74
C ALA A 39 16.91 -32.52 10.35
N GLU A 40 16.00 -32.60 9.37
CA GLU A 40 16.33 -32.99 7.98
C GLU A 40 16.93 -31.82 7.18
N LYS A 41 16.59 -30.59 7.61
CA LYS A 41 17.09 -29.33 7.05
C LYS A 41 18.61 -29.17 7.17
N ASP A 42 19.22 -29.78 8.18
CA ASP A 42 20.66 -29.65 8.49
C ASP A 42 21.58 -30.57 7.66
N ARG A 43 21.04 -31.61 7.00
CA ARG A 43 21.83 -32.53 6.17
C ARG A 43 21.94 -32.12 4.70
N LEU A 44 21.20 -31.12 4.29
CA LEU A 44 21.19 -30.66 2.90
C LEU A 44 22.35 -29.69 2.60
N PRO A 45 23.00 -29.81 1.42
CA PRO A 45 24.09 -28.92 1.05
C PRO A 45 23.59 -27.47 1.00
N LEU A 46 24.44 -26.51 1.41
CA LEU A 46 24.15 -25.07 1.39
C LEU A 46 23.54 -24.60 0.05
N ALA A 47 23.96 -25.24 -1.05
CA ALA A 47 23.45 -25.00 -2.40
C ALA A 47 21.93 -25.21 -2.52
N SER A 48 21.36 -26.19 -1.82
CA SER A 48 19.91 -26.45 -1.85
C SER A 48 19.11 -25.39 -1.08
N HIS A 49 19.65 -24.87 0.03
CA HIS A 49 19.03 -23.75 0.78
C HIS A 49 19.08 -22.46 -0.02
N LEU A 50 20.20 -22.22 -0.74
CA LEU A 50 20.33 -21.11 -1.68
C LEU A 50 19.40 -21.25 -2.88
N ALA A 51 19.26 -22.45 -3.46
CA ALA A 51 18.33 -22.72 -4.55
C ALA A 51 16.88 -22.47 -4.11
N LYS A 52 16.51 -22.92 -2.90
CA LYS A 52 15.20 -22.64 -2.31
C LYS A 52 14.98 -21.14 -2.09
N ALA A 53 15.97 -20.44 -1.54
CA ALA A 53 15.91 -18.99 -1.36
C ALA A 53 15.74 -18.25 -2.70
N ALA A 54 16.43 -18.70 -3.75
CA ALA A 54 16.31 -18.15 -5.10
C ALA A 54 14.93 -18.44 -5.70
N GLN A 55 14.38 -19.64 -5.52
CA GLN A 55 13.04 -20.01 -5.97
C GLN A 55 11.96 -19.19 -5.25
N THR A 56 12.08 -19.03 -3.93
CA THR A 56 11.18 -18.18 -3.13
C THR A 56 11.26 -16.72 -3.60
N GLY A 57 12.47 -16.20 -3.83
CA GLY A 57 12.67 -14.86 -4.38
C GLY A 57 12.05 -14.68 -5.76
N ALA A 58 12.23 -15.64 -6.66
CA ALA A 58 11.67 -15.61 -8.01
C ALA A 58 10.14 -15.71 -8.02
N SER A 59 9.56 -16.58 -7.19
CA SER A 59 8.11 -16.69 -7.03
C SER A 59 7.50 -15.38 -6.50
N ASN A 60 8.11 -14.82 -5.45
CA ASN A 60 7.67 -13.55 -4.88
C ASN A 60 7.84 -12.37 -5.85
N PHE A 61 8.88 -12.39 -6.67
CA PHE A 61 9.09 -11.43 -7.75
C PHE A 61 7.93 -11.47 -8.76
N VAL A 62 7.62 -12.66 -9.29
CA VAL A 62 6.56 -12.84 -10.29
C VAL A 62 5.20 -12.45 -9.72
N LEU A 63 4.91 -12.86 -8.48
CA LEU A 63 3.68 -12.50 -7.79
C LEU A 63 3.55 -10.98 -7.63
N ALA A 64 4.58 -10.32 -7.10
CA ALA A 64 4.58 -8.87 -6.90
C ALA A 64 4.48 -8.09 -8.22
N TYR A 65 5.16 -8.57 -9.27
CA TYR A 65 5.06 -8.00 -10.61
C TYR A 65 3.63 -8.10 -11.14
N ASN A 66 3.02 -9.27 -11.08
CA ASN A 66 1.66 -9.51 -11.56
C ASN A 66 0.62 -8.67 -10.79
N VAL A 67 0.73 -8.59 -9.47
CA VAL A 67 -0.16 -7.77 -8.64
C VAL A 67 -0.01 -6.29 -9.00
N ARG A 68 1.22 -5.79 -9.12
CA ARG A 68 1.45 -4.38 -9.42
C ARG A 68 0.96 -4.03 -10.83
N ALA A 69 1.27 -4.88 -11.80
CA ALA A 69 0.82 -4.72 -13.19
C ALA A 69 -0.71 -4.76 -13.29
N GLY A 70 -1.35 -5.71 -12.60
CA GLY A 70 -2.80 -5.87 -12.54
C GLY A 70 -3.52 -4.65 -11.95
N ILE A 71 -3.02 -4.11 -10.83
CA ILE A 71 -3.65 -2.93 -10.18
C ILE A 71 -3.66 -1.72 -11.11
N ALA A 72 -2.59 -1.46 -11.86
CA ALA A 72 -2.57 -0.30 -12.73
C ALA A 72 -3.37 -0.53 -14.01
N LEU A 73 -3.39 -1.75 -14.54
CA LEU A 73 -4.29 -2.10 -15.63
C LEU A 73 -5.74 -1.86 -15.19
N LEU A 74 -6.12 -2.33 -14.01
CA LEU A 74 -7.46 -2.14 -13.46
C LEU A 74 -7.77 -0.66 -13.22
N SER A 75 -6.84 0.10 -12.63
CA SER A 75 -7.01 1.55 -12.42
C SER A 75 -7.23 2.29 -13.75
N ARG A 76 -6.55 1.88 -14.82
CA ARG A 76 -6.72 2.47 -16.14
C ARG A 76 -8.08 2.13 -16.75
N ILE A 77 -8.51 0.87 -16.63
CA ILE A 77 -9.84 0.43 -17.06
C ILE A 77 -10.91 1.29 -16.36
N VAL A 78 -10.80 1.46 -15.03
CA VAL A 78 -11.72 2.30 -14.25
C VAL A 78 -11.71 3.75 -14.72
N GLN A 79 -10.53 4.35 -14.96
CA GLN A 79 -10.44 5.73 -15.46
C GLN A 79 -11.04 5.90 -16.87
N LEU A 80 -10.88 4.91 -17.75
CA LEU A 80 -11.45 4.93 -19.10
C LEU A 80 -12.98 4.81 -19.06
N ILE A 81 -13.50 3.96 -18.16
CA ILE A 81 -14.93 3.83 -17.89
C ILE A 81 -15.49 5.15 -17.33
N GLN A 82 -14.81 5.75 -16.34
CA GLN A 82 -15.22 7.03 -15.73
C GLN A 82 -15.25 8.18 -16.73
N ASN A 83 -14.30 8.22 -17.67
CA ASN A 83 -14.24 9.26 -18.70
C ASN A 83 -15.15 8.98 -19.92
N ARG A 84 -16.00 7.94 -19.86
CA ARG A 84 -16.95 7.53 -20.91
C ARG A 84 -16.35 7.27 -22.29
N LYS A 85 -15.05 6.96 -22.37
CA LYS A 85 -14.33 6.68 -23.62
C LYS A 85 -14.31 5.18 -23.92
N PHE A 86 -15.50 4.60 -24.12
CA PHE A 86 -15.65 3.15 -24.37
C PHE A 86 -15.00 2.67 -25.68
N ARG A 87 -14.81 3.56 -26.66
CA ARG A 87 -14.06 3.24 -27.89
C ARG A 87 -12.56 3.00 -27.65
N ASP A 88 -11.97 3.65 -26.64
CA ASP A 88 -10.55 3.50 -26.30
C ASP A 88 -10.26 2.23 -25.47
N LEU A 89 -11.28 1.65 -24.82
CA LEU A 89 -11.18 0.35 -24.14
C LEU A 89 -10.96 -0.82 -25.11
N VAL A 90 -11.48 -0.72 -26.33
CA VAL A 90 -11.46 -1.82 -27.31
C VAL A 90 -10.14 -1.84 -28.11
N ASN A 91 -9.41 -0.71 -28.16
CA ASN A 91 -8.09 -0.65 -28.78
C ASN A 91 -7.01 -1.16 -27.82
N LEU A 92 -6.68 -2.47 -27.89
CA LEU A 92 -5.59 -3.08 -27.11
C LEU A 92 -4.24 -2.36 -27.31
N ASN A 93 -4.01 -1.81 -28.50
CA ASN A 93 -2.78 -1.06 -28.81
C ASN A 93 -2.72 0.30 -28.09
N SER A 94 -3.88 0.87 -27.72
CA SER A 94 -3.99 2.09 -26.90
C SER A 94 -3.86 1.77 -25.39
N LEU A 95 -4.34 0.60 -24.96
CA LEU A 95 -4.16 0.08 -23.59
C LEU A 95 -2.70 -0.31 -23.27
N LEU A 96 -1.93 -0.71 -24.28
CA LEU A 96 -0.52 -1.13 -24.15
C LEU A 96 0.50 -0.11 -24.70
N SER A 97 0.05 1.07 -25.14
CA SER A 97 0.88 2.03 -25.89
C SER A 97 2.10 2.58 -25.13
N GLU A 98 3.15 2.99 -25.87
CA GLU A 98 4.53 3.35 -25.46
C GLU A 98 4.73 4.18 -24.18
N LYS A 99 3.73 4.95 -23.71
CA LYS A 99 3.77 5.62 -22.40
C LYS A 99 3.91 4.64 -21.22
N HIS A 100 3.72 3.33 -21.45
CA HIS A 100 3.76 2.27 -20.45
C HIS A 100 5.14 1.63 -20.21
N LEU A 101 6.23 2.08 -20.88
CA LEU A 101 7.58 1.67 -20.47
C LEU A 101 7.84 2.02 -19.00
N ASN A 102 7.48 3.24 -18.60
CA ASN A 102 7.74 3.69 -17.23
C ASN A 102 6.97 2.84 -16.22
N PHE A 103 5.70 2.54 -16.50
CA PHE A 103 4.85 1.73 -15.63
C PHE A 103 5.35 0.27 -15.46
N ARG A 104 5.76 -0.38 -16.55
CA ARG A 104 6.37 -1.72 -16.49
C ARG A 104 7.68 -1.70 -15.71
N VAL A 105 8.52 -0.68 -15.93
CA VAL A 105 9.75 -0.49 -15.16
C VAL A 105 9.44 -0.29 -13.67
N GLU A 106 8.31 0.34 -13.32
CA GLU A 106 7.88 0.44 -11.92
C GLU A 106 7.47 -0.91 -11.34
N ALA A 107 6.67 -1.70 -12.07
CA ALA A 107 6.26 -3.03 -11.64
C ALA A 107 7.45 -3.99 -11.50
N VAL A 108 8.39 -3.95 -12.45
CA VAL A 108 9.64 -4.73 -12.39
C VAL A 108 10.50 -4.28 -11.23
N SER A 109 10.70 -2.98 -11.02
CA SER A 109 11.51 -2.47 -9.90
C SER A 109 10.92 -2.85 -8.55
N MET A 110 9.58 -2.81 -8.41
CA MET A 110 8.90 -3.20 -7.18
C MET A 110 8.95 -4.72 -6.96
N GLY A 111 8.71 -5.50 -8.03
CA GLY A 111 8.86 -6.95 -8.00
C GLY A 111 10.28 -7.36 -7.61
N LEU A 112 11.29 -6.73 -8.22
CA LEU A 112 12.70 -7.00 -7.96
C LEU A 112 13.06 -6.70 -6.52
N PHE A 113 12.58 -5.58 -5.97
CA PHE A 113 12.77 -5.26 -4.56
C PHE A 113 12.20 -6.33 -3.63
N ILE A 114 10.95 -6.77 -3.85
CA ILE A 114 10.30 -7.79 -3.02
C ILE A 114 10.99 -9.16 -3.17
N GLY A 115 11.36 -9.54 -4.39
CA GLY A 115 12.08 -10.78 -4.67
C GLY A 115 13.48 -10.81 -4.04
N CYS A 116 14.26 -9.74 -4.21
CA CYS A 116 15.58 -9.60 -3.60
C CYS A 116 15.52 -9.52 -2.07
N PHE A 117 14.52 -8.84 -1.51
CA PHE A 117 14.33 -8.77 -0.05
C PHE A 117 14.02 -10.15 0.54
N THR A 118 13.05 -10.87 -0.03
CA THR A 118 12.63 -12.19 0.48
C THR A 118 13.67 -13.27 0.23
N GLY A 119 14.21 -13.36 -0.98
CA GLY A 119 15.28 -14.30 -1.31
C GLY A 119 16.60 -13.98 -0.59
N GLY A 120 16.95 -12.70 -0.49
CA GLY A 120 18.14 -12.24 0.23
C GLY A 120 18.05 -12.52 1.74
N TYR A 121 16.87 -12.35 2.34
CA TYR A 121 16.64 -12.70 3.75
C TYR A 121 16.83 -14.21 4.02
N GLU A 122 16.23 -15.08 3.21
CA GLU A 122 16.37 -16.54 3.36
C GLU A 122 17.81 -17.01 3.06
N ALA A 123 18.45 -16.44 2.04
CA ALA A 123 19.84 -16.73 1.72
C ALA A 123 20.78 -16.31 2.85
N LEU A 124 20.59 -15.09 3.38
CA LEU A 124 21.40 -14.57 4.48
C LEU A 124 21.17 -15.35 5.77
N GLN A 125 19.94 -15.80 6.04
CA GLN A 125 19.70 -16.74 7.13
C GLN A 125 20.52 -18.01 6.96
N ALA A 126 20.46 -18.67 5.78
CA ALA A 126 21.19 -19.91 5.50
C ALA A 126 22.71 -19.73 5.70
N VAL A 127 23.25 -18.61 5.21
CA VAL A 127 24.66 -18.25 5.37
C VAL A 127 25.02 -18.03 6.85
N LEU A 128 24.22 -17.28 7.61
CA LEU A 128 24.47 -17.04 9.03
C LEU A 128 24.36 -18.33 9.86
N ARG A 129 23.48 -19.28 9.50
CA ARG A 129 23.42 -20.58 10.20
C ARG A 129 24.75 -21.33 10.06
N LYS A 130 25.36 -21.27 8.88
CA LYS A 130 26.62 -21.98 8.60
C LYS A 130 27.84 -21.27 9.16
N LEU A 131 27.88 -19.94 9.09
CA LEU A 131 29.05 -19.15 9.51
C LEU A 131 29.12 -18.93 11.03
N ARG A 132 27.98 -18.81 11.70
CA ARG A 132 27.89 -18.53 13.14
C ARG A 132 26.75 -19.34 13.77
N PRO A 133 26.94 -20.65 14.01
CA PRO A 133 25.93 -21.50 14.64
C PRO A 133 25.61 -21.08 16.09
N ASP A 134 26.56 -20.43 16.77
CA ASP A 134 26.43 -19.99 18.17
C ASP A 134 25.46 -18.81 18.37
N LEU A 135 25.02 -18.15 17.28
CA LEU A 135 24.12 -17.02 17.39
C LEU A 135 22.68 -17.48 17.70
N PRO A 136 22.00 -16.85 18.68
CA PRO A 136 20.59 -17.09 18.95
C PRO A 136 19.73 -16.87 17.69
N ALA A 137 18.72 -17.73 17.51
CA ALA A 137 17.84 -17.66 16.34
C ALA A 137 17.18 -16.29 16.15
N ALA A 138 16.83 -15.61 17.25
CA ALA A 138 16.24 -14.27 17.23
C ALA A 138 17.22 -13.20 16.73
N THR A 139 18.49 -13.25 17.15
CA THR A 139 19.52 -12.31 16.68
C THR A 139 19.80 -12.51 15.21
N ARG A 140 19.85 -13.77 14.75
CA ARG A 140 20.03 -14.11 13.34
C ARG A 140 18.94 -13.53 12.46
N THR A 141 17.67 -13.65 12.84
CA THR A 141 16.54 -13.11 12.06
C THR A 141 16.51 -11.59 12.05
N VAL A 142 16.88 -10.95 13.17
CA VAL A 142 17.00 -9.48 13.25
C VAL A 142 18.11 -8.98 12.34
N VAL A 143 19.31 -9.57 12.41
CA VAL A 143 20.45 -9.20 11.57
C VAL A 143 20.12 -9.44 10.09
N SER A 144 19.55 -10.60 9.75
CA SER A 144 19.20 -10.87 8.36
C SER A 144 18.12 -9.92 7.83
N GLY A 145 17.16 -9.52 8.66
CA GLY A 145 16.13 -8.54 8.34
C GLY A 145 16.70 -7.13 8.12
N ILE A 146 17.61 -6.67 8.98
CA ILE A 146 18.26 -5.35 8.84
C ILE A 146 19.11 -5.30 7.57
N VAL A 147 19.91 -6.32 7.32
CA VAL A 147 20.80 -6.37 6.15
C VAL A 147 20.00 -6.50 4.86
N ALA A 148 19.00 -7.39 4.80
CA ALA A 148 18.13 -7.51 3.63
C ALA A 148 17.29 -6.23 3.41
N GLY A 149 16.80 -5.62 4.50
CA GLY A 149 16.02 -4.38 4.47
C GLY A 149 16.82 -3.16 4.02
N SER A 150 18.13 -3.12 4.30
CA SER A 150 19.02 -2.05 3.84
C SER A 150 19.11 -1.98 2.31
N GLY A 151 18.76 -3.06 1.60
CA GLY A 151 18.61 -3.08 0.14
C GLY A 151 17.61 -2.06 -0.42
N ILE A 152 16.70 -1.53 0.41
CA ILE A 152 15.79 -0.44 0.01
C ILE A 152 16.55 0.84 -0.40
N LEU A 153 17.77 1.03 0.10
CA LEU A 153 18.60 2.19 -0.22
C LEU A 153 19.05 2.20 -1.68
N CYS A 154 19.14 1.02 -2.31
CA CYS A 154 19.50 0.86 -3.72
C CYS A 154 18.35 1.20 -4.68
N LEU A 155 17.15 1.50 -4.17
CA LEU A 155 15.99 1.85 -4.97
C LEU A 155 15.94 3.34 -5.33
N ASN A 156 15.32 3.66 -6.46
CA ASN A 156 15.21 5.03 -7.00
C ASN A 156 14.79 6.07 -5.95
N PRO A 157 15.48 7.22 -5.86
CA PRO A 157 15.33 8.19 -4.75
C PRO A 157 13.91 8.77 -4.66
N SER A 158 13.24 9.00 -5.79
CA SER A 158 11.89 9.57 -5.82
C SER A 158 10.83 8.71 -5.13
N ARG A 159 11.01 7.38 -5.12
CA ARG A 159 10.03 6.41 -4.57
C ARG A 159 10.44 5.85 -3.22
N ARG A 160 11.74 5.94 -2.89
CA ARG A 160 12.32 5.43 -1.65
C ARG A 160 11.61 5.95 -0.41
N ARG A 161 11.31 7.25 -0.35
CA ARG A 161 10.66 7.87 0.83
C ARG A 161 9.26 7.32 1.08
N SER A 162 8.40 7.31 0.06
CA SER A 162 7.02 6.84 0.20
C SER A 162 6.96 5.35 0.53
N LEU A 163 7.80 4.54 -0.13
CA LEU A 163 7.85 3.11 0.12
C LEU A 163 8.40 2.81 1.52
N ALA A 164 9.48 3.47 1.94
CA ALA A 164 10.05 3.32 3.28
C ALA A 164 9.06 3.70 4.38
N LEU A 165 8.30 4.79 4.20
CA LEU A 165 7.27 5.19 5.15
C LEU A 165 6.15 4.14 5.22
N TYR A 166 5.70 3.63 4.07
CA TYR A 166 4.68 2.59 4.02
C TYR A 166 5.13 1.30 4.70
N THR A 167 6.32 0.81 4.39
CA THR A 167 6.87 -0.41 5.00
C THR A 167 7.17 -0.22 6.48
N PHE A 168 7.58 0.97 6.90
CA PHE A 168 7.77 1.30 8.31
C PHE A 168 6.46 1.17 9.10
N VAL A 169 5.36 1.76 8.60
CA VAL A 169 4.04 1.65 9.25
C VAL A 169 3.58 0.19 9.31
N ARG A 170 3.80 -0.59 8.24
CA ARG A 170 3.47 -2.02 8.23
C ARG A 170 4.33 -2.82 9.21
N ALA A 171 5.62 -2.53 9.30
CA ALA A 171 6.51 -3.14 10.28
C ALA A 171 6.07 -2.81 11.70
N LEU A 172 5.71 -1.55 11.98
CA LEU A 172 5.19 -1.13 13.28
C LEU A 172 3.88 -1.84 13.63
N GLN A 173 2.98 -1.98 12.66
CA GLN A 173 1.75 -2.75 12.81
C GLN A 173 2.03 -4.22 13.14
N SER A 174 3.00 -4.85 12.47
CA SER A 174 3.42 -6.22 12.77
C SER A 174 4.03 -6.34 14.18
N VAL A 175 4.89 -5.39 14.58
CA VAL A 175 5.46 -5.34 15.93
C VAL A 175 4.37 -5.20 16.98
N TYR A 176 3.39 -4.32 16.75
CA TYR A 176 2.23 -4.16 17.63
C TYR A 176 1.43 -5.46 17.75
N ASN A 177 1.15 -6.14 16.63
CA ASN A 177 0.44 -7.41 16.63
C ASN A 177 1.21 -8.50 17.40
N ILE A 178 2.52 -8.59 17.23
CA ILE A 178 3.38 -9.53 17.96
C ILE A 178 3.42 -9.21 19.45
N ALA A 179 3.57 -7.94 19.80
CA ALA A 179 3.60 -7.48 21.18
C ALA A 179 2.26 -7.74 21.90
N LYS A 180 1.13 -7.54 21.20
CA LYS A 180 -0.21 -7.91 21.67
C LYS A 180 -0.34 -9.42 21.84
N ALA A 181 0.08 -10.22 20.87
CA ALA A 181 -0.01 -11.69 20.93
C ALA A 181 0.84 -12.28 22.07
N ARG A 182 2.00 -11.69 22.37
CA ARG A 182 2.90 -12.15 23.43
C ARG A 182 2.56 -11.60 24.81
N LYS A 183 1.51 -10.78 24.95
CA LYS A 183 1.12 -10.09 26.21
C LYS A 183 2.26 -9.29 26.87
N LEU A 184 3.32 -8.98 26.13
CA LEU A 184 4.50 -8.26 26.61
C LEU A 184 4.22 -6.77 26.76
N TRP A 185 3.25 -6.24 26.02
CA TRP A 185 2.90 -4.83 26.06
C TRP A 185 1.80 -4.56 27.10
N HIS A 186 2.22 -4.43 28.34
CA HIS A 186 1.38 -3.99 29.46
C HIS A 186 1.73 -2.56 29.87
N PHE A 187 2.07 -1.68 28.91
CA PHE A 187 2.52 -0.35 29.29
C PHE A 187 1.37 0.47 29.87
N TRP A 188 0.10 0.28 29.45
CA TRP A 188 -0.99 1.22 29.80
C TRP A 188 -2.41 0.62 29.85
N GLY A 189 -2.60 -0.59 30.38
CA GLY A 189 -3.94 -1.19 30.52
C GLY A 189 -4.48 -1.73 29.19
N SER A 190 -4.46 -3.05 29.06
CA SER A 190 -4.65 -3.81 27.81
C SER A 190 -6.00 -3.66 27.08
N HIS A 191 -6.89 -2.79 27.53
CA HIS A 191 -8.18 -2.55 26.89
C HIS A 191 -8.49 -1.06 26.98
N TRP A 192 -7.94 -0.26 26.06
CA TRP A 192 -8.47 1.07 25.80
C TRP A 192 -9.81 0.90 25.07
N PRO A 193 -10.97 1.18 25.71
CA PRO A 193 -12.28 0.93 25.11
C PRO A 193 -12.50 1.79 23.85
N HIS A 194 -11.72 2.86 23.66
CA HIS A 194 -11.81 3.84 22.58
C HIS A 194 -10.44 4.21 21.98
N GLY A 195 -9.50 3.27 21.91
CA GLY A 195 -8.17 3.51 21.31
C GLY A 195 -8.22 3.89 19.83
N ASP A 196 -9.21 3.38 19.11
CA ASP A 196 -9.56 3.78 17.76
C ASP A 196 -10.00 5.25 17.67
N ALA A 197 -10.83 5.73 18.59
CA ALA A 197 -11.28 7.12 18.65
C ALA A 197 -10.13 8.09 18.94
N LEU A 198 -9.19 7.71 19.80
CA LEU A 198 -7.99 8.52 20.05
C LEU A 198 -7.03 8.50 18.86
N LEU A 199 -6.78 7.33 18.27
CA LEU A 199 -5.96 7.24 17.07
C LEU A 199 -6.56 8.09 15.94
N PHE A 200 -7.89 8.06 15.80
CA PHE A 200 -8.63 8.90 14.88
C PHE A 200 -8.54 10.38 15.23
N GLY A 201 -8.67 10.74 16.52
CA GLY A 201 -8.53 12.11 17.01
C GLY A 201 -7.14 12.68 16.75
N VAL A 202 -6.09 11.91 17.01
CA VAL A 202 -4.68 12.29 16.74
C VAL A 202 -4.43 12.42 15.25
N ALA A 203 -4.90 11.47 14.43
CA ALA A 203 -4.78 11.56 12.98
C ALA A 203 -5.52 12.79 12.42
N SER A 204 -6.72 13.06 12.92
CA SER A 204 -7.53 14.23 12.51
C SER A 204 -6.89 15.54 12.98
N ALA A 205 -6.30 15.57 14.19
CA ALA A 205 -5.57 16.72 14.69
C ALA A 205 -4.38 17.09 13.80
N GLN A 206 -3.67 16.10 13.23
CA GLN A 206 -2.61 16.36 12.24
C GLN A 206 -3.15 17.03 10.97
N VAL A 207 -4.33 16.63 10.51
CA VAL A 207 -4.99 17.26 9.35
C VAL A 207 -5.48 18.67 9.69
N PHE A 208 -6.01 18.90 10.89
CA PHE A 208 -6.37 20.25 11.33
C PHE A 208 -5.15 21.16 11.48
N ALA A 209 -4.04 20.64 12.02
CA ALA A 209 -2.78 21.36 12.05
C ALA A 209 -2.29 21.74 10.64
N PHE A 210 -2.51 20.88 9.64
CA PHE A 210 -2.24 21.18 8.23
C PHE A 210 -3.03 22.40 7.72
N ILE A 211 -4.32 22.51 8.05
CA ILE A 211 -5.18 23.63 7.63
C ILE A 211 -4.67 24.94 8.25
N LEU A 212 -4.30 24.90 9.54
CA LEU A 212 -3.91 26.07 10.32
C LEU A 212 -2.48 26.57 10.01
N ARG A 213 -1.51 25.65 9.81
CA ARG A 213 -0.11 25.98 9.50
C ARG A 213 0.50 24.96 8.51
N PRO A 214 0.45 25.21 7.19
CA PRO A 214 1.08 24.34 6.20
C PRO A 214 2.61 24.49 6.11
N GLU A 215 3.18 25.57 6.68
CA GLU A 215 4.61 25.90 6.58
C GLU A 215 5.53 24.95 7.35
N ILE A 216 5.00 24.27 8.38
CA ILE A 216 5.78 23.30 9.19
C ILE A 216 5.96 21.94 8.48
N LEU A 217 5.44 21.79 7.27
CA LEU A 217 5.18 20.49 6.67
C LEU A 217 6.07 20.24 5.44
N PRO A 218 6.52 18.98 5.22
CA PRO A 218 7.19 18.61 3.98
C PRO A 218 6.30 18.86 2.76
N LYS A 219 6.89 19.44 1.71
CA LYS A 219 6.18 19.81 0.46
C LYS A 219 5.47 18.61 -0.18
N GLU A 220 6.01 17.41 0.00
CA GLU A 220 5.46 16.15 -0.51
C GLU A 220 4.12 15.80 0.15
N TYR A 221 4.00 15.99 1.48
CA TYR A 221 2.77 15.68 2.21
C TYR A 221 1.68 16.71 1.93
N PHE A 222 2.07 17.98 1.79
CA PHE A 222 1.18 19.05 1.32
C PHE A 222 0.60 18.77 -0.07
N SER A 223 1.46 18.35 -1.01
CA SER A 223 1.04 18.01 -2.38
C SER A 223 0.10 16.80 -2.42
N PHE A 224 0.31 15.83 -1.53
CA PHE A 224 -0.59 14.68 -1.38
C PHE A 224 -1.98 15.09 -0.90
N ILE A 225 -2.08 15.88 0.18
CA ILE A 225 -3.38 16.32 0.71
C ILE A 225 -4.11 17.20 -0.31
N HIS A 226 -3.40 18.12 -0.96
CA HIS A 226 -4.00 18.95 -2.00
C HIS A 226 -4.48 18.15 -3.21
N ARG A 227 -3.79 17.06 -3.57
CA ARG A 227 -4.23 16.15 -4.64
C ARG A 227 -5.43 15.30 -4.22
N ALA A 228 -5.53 14.96 -2.94
CA ALA A 228 -6.62 14.16 -2.39
C ALA A 228 -7.90 14.96 -2.14
N GLY A 229 -7.77 16.27 -1.84
CA GLY A 229 -8.89 17.14 -1.51
C GLY A 229 -9.40 17.99 -2.69
N PRO A 230 -10.71 18.18 -2.85
CA PRO A 230 -11.30 19.10 -3.84
C PRO A 230 -11.25 20.56 -3.37
N VAL A 231 -10.16 20.99 -2.73
CA VAL A 231 -10.06 22.32 -2.10
C VAL A 231 -9.01 23.15 -2.83
N ALA A 232 -9.43 24.29 -3.38
CA ALA A 232 -8.55 25.22 -4.05
C ALA A 232 -7.59 25.91 -3.06
N MET A 233 -6.34 26.13 -3.49
CA MET A 233 -5.30 26.73 -2.66
C MET A 233 -5.68 28.12 -2.12
N ARG A 234 -6.41 28.92 -2.92
CA ARG A 234 -6.86 30.25 -2.50
C ARG A 234 -7.81 30.20 -1.30
N VAL A 235 -8.67 29.18 -1.22
CA VAL A 235 -9.62 28.99 -0.11
C VAL A 235 -8.86 28.75 1.20
N LEU A 236 -7.81 27.91 1.16
CA LEU A 236 -6.93 27.70 2.33
C LEU A 236 -6.24 29.00 2.77
N GLN A 237 -5.77 29.81 1.83
CA GLN A 237 -5.13 31.09 2.13
C GLN A 237 -6.10 32.11 2.74
N PHE A 238 -7.34 32.17 2.26
CA PHE A 238 -8.38 33.03 2.86
C PHE A 238 -8.69 32.62 4.29
N THR A 239 -8.94 31.32 4.54
CA THR A 239 -9.18 30.81 5.89
C THR A 239 -8.02 31.12 6.84
N GLN A 240 -6.78 31.02 6.36
CA GLN A 240 -5.58 31.34 7.15
C GLN A 240 -5.45 32.83 7.46
N ARG A 241 -5.80 33.72 6.52
CA ARG A 241 -5.80 35.18 6.76
C ARG A 241 -6.82 35.54 7.84
N THR A 242 -8.04 35.01 7.74
CA THR A 242 -9.09 35.20 8.75
C THR A 242 -8.65 34.69 10.12
N LEU A 243 -8.06 33.49 10.20
CA LEU A 243 -7.57 32.91 11.46
C LEU A 243 -6.39 33.66 12.07
N ARG A 244 -5.55 34.32 11.25
CA ARG A 244 -4.44 35.18 11.70
C ARG A 244 -4.90 36.60 12.03
N GLY A 245 -6.21 36.89 11.97
CA GLY A 245 -6.78 38.21 12.24
C GLY A 245 -6.58 39.22 11.11
N ALA A 246 -6.18 38.79 9.92
CA ALA A 246 -6.08 39.64 8.75
C ALA A 246 -7.44 39.70 8.02
N ALA A 247 -7.85 40.90 7.61
CA ALA A 247 -9.08 41.08 6.84
C ALA A 247 -8.95 40.40 5.47
N VAL A 248 -9.99 39.63 5.10
CA VAL A 248 -10.14 39.11 3.73
C VAL A 248 -11.00 40.11 2.98
N GLU A 249 -10.41 40.79 2.01
CA GLU A 249 -11.12 41.79 1.22
C GLU A 249 -12.20 41.12 0.35
N PRO A 250 -13.45 41.60 0.36
CA PRO A 250 -14.53 41.02 -0.43
C PRO A 250 -14.22 40.96 -1.92
N ALA A 251 -13.47 41.94 -2.44
CA ALA A 251 -13.04 42.00 -3.83
C ALA A 251 -12.17 40.81 -4.25
N ASP A 252 -11.31 40.31 -3.36
CA ASP A 252 -10.44 39.15 -3.63
C ASP A 252 -11.24 37.84 -3.69
N VAL A 253 -12.30 37.73 -2.88
CA VAL A 253 -13.21 36.57 -2.89
C VAL A 253 -14.04 36.57 -4.18
N ILE A 254 -14.60 37.72 -4.56
CA ILE A 254 -15.36 37.87 -5.80
C ILE A 254 -14.48 37.54 -7.02
N ARG A 255 -13.23 38.05 -7.05
CA ARG A 255 -12.25 37.70 -8.09
C ARG A 255 -11.92 36.21 -8.14
N PHE A 256 -11.89 35.52 -7.01
CA PHE A 256 -11.69 34.06 -6.97
C PHE A 256 -12.92 33.29 -7.47
N LEU A 257 -14.13 33.75 -7.15
CA LEU A 257 -15.38 33.14 -7.62
C LEU A 257 -15.61 33.32 -9.12
N ASP A 258 -15.16 34.46 -9.69
CA ASP A 258 -15.26 34.77 -11.11
C ASP A 258 -14.15 34.09 -11.96
N ASP A 259 -13.11 33.55 -11.31
CA ASP A 259 -12.01 32.82 -11.95
C ASP A 259 -12.47 31.43 -12.41
N LYS A 260 -12.98 31.36 -13.66
CA LYS A 260 -13.43 30.11 -14.33
C LYS A 260 -12.33 29.06 -14.53
N ALA A 261 -11.06 29.37 -14.23
CA ALA A 261 -9.93 28.46 -14.37
C ALA A 261 -9.61 27.66 -13.08
N SER A 262 -10.39 27.84 -12.00
CA SER A 262 -10.24 27.02 -10.79
C SER A 262 -10.48 25.53 -11.11
N PRO A 263 -9.60 24.61 -10.67
CA PRO A 263 -9.73 23.16 -10.95
C PRO A 263 -10.97 22.51 -10.32
N VAL A 264 -11.72 23.26 -9.50
CA VAL A 264 -12.97 22.85 -8.86
C VAL A 264 -14.04 23.87 -9.27
N VAL A 265 -14.96 23.44 -10.13
CA VAL A 265 -16.13 24.23 -10.52
C VAL A 265 -17.14 24.16 -9.39
N TYR A 266 -17.31 25.25 -8.63
CA TYR A 266 -18.37 25.36 -7.63
C TYR A 266 -19.66 25.76 -8.34
N ASN A 267 -20.53 24.80 -8.65
CA ASN A 267 -21.90 25.12 -9.08
C ASN A 267 -22.71 25.54 -7.85
N ILE A 268 -22.88 26.84 -7.66
CA ILE A 268 -23.77 27.38 -6.64
C ILE A 268 -25.21 27.18 -7.13
N ALA A 269 -25.80 26.05 -6.79
CA ALA A 269 -27.24 25.84 -6.91
C ALA A 269 -27.91 26.44 -5.66
N HIS A 270 -28.44 27.65 -5.84
CA HIS A 270 -29.36 28.38 -4.96
C HIS A 270 -28.82 29.27 -3.83
N ASN A 271 -29.46 30.46 -3.83
CA ASN A 271 -29.65 31.46 -2.78
C ASN A 271 -28.52 32.45 -2.52
N HIS A 272 -28.41 33.42 -3.43
CA HIS A 272 -28.21 34.81 -3.02
C HIS A 272 -29.56 35.38 -2.56
N PRO A 273 -29.74 35.79 -1.30
CA PRO A 273 -30.73 36.81 -0.98
C PRO A 273 -30.25 38.15 -1.53
N GLU A 274 -31.15 38.86 -2.19
CA GLU A 274 -30.95 40.20 -2.76
C GLU A 274 -30.61 41.26 -1.68
#